data_AF-A0A0A3Y527-F1
#
_entry.id   AF-A0A0A3Y527-F1
#
_cell.length_a   1.000
_cell.length_b   1.000
_cell.length_c   1.000
_cell.angle_alpha   90.00
_cell.angle_beta   90.00
_cell.angle_gamma   90.00
#
_symmetry.space_group_name_H-M   'P 1'
#
loop_
_entity.id
_entity.type
_entity.pdbx_description
1 polymer ?
#
loop_
_entity_poly.entity_id
_entity_poly.type
_entity_poly.pdbx_seq_one_letter_code
_entity_poly.pdbx_strand_id
1 'polypeptide(L)'
;MINTALTRRRSDNPHEETWHIYFTDVRIGAIGVRAGVPVHADQWGWSIGFYPGMEPGTDRRGIAATFEAAREAFEAAWSELLPAITDSAFTEWRRDRDWRAEVAAKRARGEKLDSEIRSTLMRCVCGTTFDSWKPVESYPHRAHITAAQAANGAYR
;
A
#
# COMPACT_ATOMS: atom_id res chain seq x y z
N MET A 1 20.64 -17.60 16.22
CA MET A 1 19.70 -16.77 15.44
C MET A 1 20.53 -15.86 14.55
N ILE A 2 20.32 -15.89 13.23
CA ILE A 2 21.05 -15.02 12.30
C ILE A 2 20.58 -13.59 12.56
N ASN A 3 21.42 -12.78 13.21
CA ASN A 3 21.14 -11.36 13.45
C ASN A 3 21.37 -10.61 12.14
N THR A 4 20.39 -10.64 11.23
CA THR A 4 20.47 -9.87 9.99
C THR A 4 20.50 -8.38 10.34
N ALA A 5 21.62 -7.72 10.06
CA ALA A 5 21.79 -6.30 10.36
C ALA A 5 20.77 -5.44 9.61
N LEU A 6 20.19 -4.46 10.32
CA LEU A 6 19.34 -3.45 9.71
C LEU A 6 20.16 -2.54 8.82
N THR A 7 19.60 -2.17 7.67
CA THR A 7 20.20 -1.19 6.77
C THR A 7 19.32 0.05 6.69
N ARG A 8 19.91 1.20 6.33
CA ARG A 8 19.17 2.46 6.18
C ARG A 8 19.43 3.09 4.82
N ARG A 9 18.42 3.78 4.28
CA ARG A 9 18.52 4.59 3.07
C ARG A 9 17.87 5.95 3.32
N ARG A 10 18.48 7.02 2.84
CA ARG A 10 17.90 8.36 2.97
C ARG A 10 16.63 8.45 2.12
N SER A 11 15.57 9.06 2.64
CA SER A 11 14.36 9.34 1.85
C SER A 11 14.66 10.42 0.81
N ASP A 12 13.98 10.35 -0.33
CA ASP A 12 14.12 11.31 -1.44
C ASP A 12 13.29 12.59 -1.21
N ASN A 13 13.26 13.08 0.03
CA ASN A 13 12.60 14.34 0.39
C ASN A 13 13.68 15.35 0.80
N PRO A 14 13.97 16.38 -0.01
CA PRO A 14 15.02 17.34 0.31
C PRO A 14 14.68 18.23 1.52
N HIS A 15 13.41 18.30 1.91
CA HIS A 15 12.96 19.13 3.02
C HIS A 15 12.99 18.42 4.37
N GLU A 16 13.25 17.11 4.41
CA GLU A 16 13.19 16.30 5.62
C GLU A 16 14.41 15.40 5.74
N GLU A 17 15.04 15.41 6.91
CA GLU A 17 16.04 14.40 7.24
C GLU A 17 15.35 13.16 7.77
N THR A 18 15.03 12.23 6.85
CA THR A 18 14.43 10.93 7.17
C THR A 18 15.24 9.79 6.54
N TRP A 19 15.37 8.72 7.32
CA TRP A 19 16.02 7.47 6.95
C TRP A 19 14.97 6.36 6.97
N HIS A 20 14.77 5.69 5.83
CA HIS A 20 14.02 4.44 5.76
C HIS A 20 14.88 3.29 6.26
N ILE A 21 14.33 2.49 7.18
CA ILE A 21 15.02 1.37 7.80
C ILE A 21 14.53 0.06 7.18
N TYR A 22 15.47 -0.83 6.87
CA TYR A 22 15.23 -2.07 6.16
C TYR A 22 15.74 -3.27 6.97
N PHE A 23 14.89 -4.28 7.06
CA PHE A 23 15.29 -5.64 7.45
C PHE A 23 15.30 -6.48 6.18
N THR A 24 16.48 -6.98 5.80
CA THR A 24 16.71 -7.55 4.45
C THR A 24 16.30 -6.53 3.37
N ASP A 25 15.32 -6.86 2.53
CA ASP A 25 14.79 -6.03 1.46
C ASP A 25 13.46 -5.32 1.82
N VAL A 26 12.92 -5.58 3.01
CA VAL A 26 11.64 -5.04 3.48
C VAL A 26 11.87 -3.72 4.22
N ARG A 27 11.18 -2.66 3.81
CA ARG A 27 11.17 -1.39 4.54
C ARG A 27 10.27 -1.54 5.76
N ILE A 28 10.86 -1.67 6.94
CA ILE A 28 10.16 -1.96 8.20
C ILE A 28 9.83 -0.71 9.02
N GLY A 29 10.32 0.46 8.63
CA GLY A 29 10.11 1.66 9.40
C GLY A 29 10.90 2.87 8.91
N ALA A 30 10.94 3.90 9.74
CA ALA A 30 11.72 5.10 9.49
C ALA A 30 12.23 5.74 10.79
N ILE A 31 13.34 6.46 10.68
CA ILE A 31 13.86 7.36 11.70
C ILE A 31 14.05 8.72 11.03
N GLY A 32 13.53 9.79 11.61
CA GLY A 32 13.65 11.11 11.01
C GLY A 32 13.52 12.25 12.00
N VAL A 33 13.96 13.42 11.57
CA VAL A 33 13.79 14.66 12.32
C VAL A 33 12.32 15.04 12.34
N ARG A 34 11.83 15.42 13.53
CA ARG A 34 10.45 15.83 13.75
C ARG A 34 10.25 17.26 13.27
N ALA A 35 9.33 17.46 12.32
CA ALA A 35 8.97 18.78 11.86
C ALA A 35 8.15 19.54 12.92
N GLY A 36 8.40 20.84 13.06
CA GLY A 36 7.58 21.76 13.86
C GLY A 36 7.69 21.62 15.37
N VAL A 37 8.73 20.97 15.90
CA VAL A 37 8.95 20.84 17.35
C VAL A 37 9.91 21.92 17.87
N PRO A 38 9.74 22.40 19.12
CA PRO A 38 10.68 23.33 19.74
C PRO A 38 12.10 22.75 19.81
N VAL A 39 13.13 23.59 19.71
CA VAL A 39 14.55 23.16 19.70
C VAL A 39 15.01 22.43 20.97
N HIS A 40 14.30 22.60 22.08
CA HIS A 40 14.58 21.93 23.36
C HIS A 40 13.85 20.59 23.52
N ALA A 41 12.93 20.26 22.60
CA ALA A 41 12.25 18.97 22.61
C ALA A 41 13.12 17.89 21.97
N ASP A 42 12.74 16.64 22.18
CA ASP A 42 13.32 15.50 21.46
C ASP A 42 13.11 15.66 19.95
N GLN A 43 14.19 15.88 19.22
CA GLN A 43 14.17 16.25 17.81
C GLN A 43 13.93 15.07 16.87
N TRP A 44 14.21 13.84 17.31
CA TRP A 44 14.13 12.65 16.46
C TRP A 44 12.89 11.83 16.79
N GLY A 45 12.26 11.32 15.74
CA GLY A 45 11.17 10.36 15.82
C GLY A 45 11.55 9.07 15.12
N TRP A 46 11.00 7.96 15.60
CA TRP A 46 11.15 6.67 14.96
C TRP A 46 9.81 5.94 14.91
N SER A 47 9.62 5.11 13.89
CA SER A 47 8.44 4.28 13.72
C SER A 47 8.78 2.94 13.08
N ILE A 48 8.18 1.88 13.59
CA ILE A 48 8.21 0.52 13.06
C ILE A 48 6.81 0.19 12.58
N GLY A 49 6.71 -0.25 11.33
CA GLY A 49 5.48 -0.63 10.68
C GLY A 49 5.67 -0.74 9.18
N PHE A 50 5.07 -1.77 8.59
CA PHE A 50 5.00 -1.92 7.14
C PHE A 50 3.63 -2.46 6.74
N TYR A 51 3.17 -1.99 5.59
CA TYR A 51 1.89 -2.39 5.02
C TYR A 51 2.07 -2.70 3.53
N PRO A 52 1.39 -3.74 3.01
CA PRO A 52 0.64 -4.77 3.75
C PRO A 52 1.56 -5.71 4.53
N GLY A 53 0.97 -6.54 5.41
CA GLY A 53 1.66 -7.60 6.14
C GLY A 53 1.63 -7.46 7.66
N MET A 54 1.63 -6.24 8.21
CA MET A 54 1.40 -6.03 9.65
C MET A 54 -0.05 -5.68 9.94
N GLU A 55 -0.56 -6.23 11.04
CA GLU A 55 -1.91 -5.93 11.54
C GLU A 55 -1.98 -4.45 12.03
N PRO A 56 -3.04 -3.71 11.67
CA PRO A 56 -3.28 -2.37 12.21
C PRO A 56 -3.18 -2.32 13.74
N GLY A 57 -2.46 -1.33 14.27
CA GLY A 57 -2.27 -1.14 15.71
C GLY A 57 -1.11 -1.95 16.33
N THR A 58 -0.41 -2.77 15.54
CA THR A 58 0.83 -3.43 15.99
C THR A 58 2.08 -2.57 15.75
N ASP A 59 1.93 -1.40 15.12
CA ASP A 59 3.02 -0.48 14.91
C ASP A 59 3.59 0.06 16.24
N ARG A 60 4.87 0.40 16.21
CA ARG A 60 5.61 0.96 17.35
C ARG A 60 6.19 2.29 16.94
N ARG A 61 6.19 3.27 17.84
CA ARG A 61 6.72 4.60 17.57
C ARG A 61 7.32 5.17 18.85
N GLY A 62 8.26 6.09 18.69
CA GLY A 62 8.83 6.82 19.80
C GLY A 62 9.56 8.08 19.34
N ILE A 63 10.10 8.79 20.33
CA ILE A 63 10.88 10.01 20.14
C ILE A 63 12.20 9.90 20.91
N ALA A 64 13.21 10.63 20.48
CA ALA A 64 14.51 10.68 21.14
C ALA A 64 15.22 12.02 20.87
N ALA A 65 16.15 12.38 21.75
CA ALA A 65 16.95 13.60 21.61
C ALA A 65 17.92 13.55 20.42
N THR A 66 18.46 12.37 20.09
CA THR A 66 19.48 12.19 19.05
C THR A 66 19.09 11.08 18.07
N PHE A 67 19.73 11.08 16.90
CA PHE A 67 19.57 10.01 15.91
C PHE A 67 19.99 8.66 16.49
N GLU A 68 21.11 8.60 17.20
CA GLU A 68 21.64 7.39 17.80
C GLU A 68 20.68 6.80 18.84
N ALA A 69 20.11 7.64 19.70
CA ALA A 69 19.13 7.20 20.68
C ALA A 69 17.83 6.71 20.00
N ALA A 70 17.40 7.37 18.92
CA ALA A 70 16.27 6.88 18.12
C ALA A 70 16.58 5.53 17.45
N ARG A 71 17.81 5.34 16.96
CA ARG A 71 18.28 4.09 16.35
C ARG A 71 18.30 2.94 17.36
N GLU A 72 18.85 3.18 18.56
CA GLU A 72 18.88 2.17 19.62
C GLU A 72 17.47 1.77 20.07
N ALA A 73 16.58 2.74 20.27
CA ALA A 73 15.19 2.47 20.62
C ALA A 73 14.45 1.71 19.51
N PHE A 74 14.70 2.05 18.24
CA PHE A 74 14.17 1.31 17.09
C PHE A 74 14.68 -0.13 17.08
N GLU A 75 15.98 -0.36 17.23
CA GLU A 75 16.59 -1.69 17.18
C GLU A 75 16.09 -2.59 18.32
N ALA A 76 15.92 -2.03 19.52
CA ALA A 76 15.33 -2.71 20.66
C ALA A 76 13.87 -3.11 20.39
N ALA A 77 13.03 -2.15 19.99
CA ALA A 77 11.62 -2.41 19.68
C ALA A 77 11.44 -3.39 18.50
N TRP A 78 12.33 -3.35 17.50
CA TRP A 78 12.32 -4.32 16.40
C TRP A 78 12.65 -5.73 16.88
N SER A 79 13.66 -5.87 17.75
CA SER A 79 14.07 -7.16 18.30
C SER A 79 12.96 -7.81 19.13
N GLU A 80 12.17 -7.02 19.86
CA GLU A 80 11.00 -7.49 20.61
C GLU A 80 9.84 -7.90 19.70
N LEU A 81 9.64 -7.16 18.59
CA LEU A 81 8.51 -7.38 17.69
C LEU A 81 8.75 -8.53 16.70
N LEU A 82 9.98 -8.69 16.22
CA LEU A 82 10.35 -9.63 15.16
C LEU A 82 9.83 -11.05 15.38
N PRO A 83 9.88 -11.65 16.58
CA PRO A 83 9.37 -13.02 16.81
C PRO A 83 7.87 -13.18 16.58
N ALA A 84 7.08 -12.10 16.68
CA ALA A 84 5.64 -12.13 16.46
C ALA A 84 5.25 -11.94 14.98
N ILE A 85 6.19 -11.52 14.12
CA ILE A 85 5.94 -11.28 12.69
C ILE A 85 6.18 -12.58 11.92
N THR A 86 5.19 -12.98 11.12
CA THR A 86 5.29 -14.19 10.29
C THR A 86 6.04 -13.92 8.99
N ASP A 87 6.65 -14.96 8.42
CA ASP A 87 7.27 -14.88 7.09
C ASP A 87 6.28 -14.49 5.97
N SER A 88 4.99 -14.79 6.15
CA SER A 88 3.93 -14.38 5.24
C SER A 88 3.77 -12.87 5.19
N ALA A 89 3.91 -12.16 6.31
CA ALA A 89 3.85 -10.70 6.36
C ALA A 89 4.92 -10.06 5.46
N PHE A 90 6.17 -10.54 5.57
CA PHE A 90 7.25 -10.07 4.70
C PHE A 90 7.01 -10.41 3.23
N THR A 91 6.42 -11.58 2.95
CA THR A 91 6.08 -12.01 1.59
C THR A 91 4.98 -11.14 0.97
N GLU A 92 3.94 -10.81 1.73
CA GLU A 92 2.87 -9.91 1.30
C GLU A 92 3.40 -8.52 0.96
N TRP A 93 4.25 -7.98 1.82
CA TRP A 93 4.88 -6.69 1.56
C TRP A 93 5.70 -6.70 0.27
N ARG A 94 6.48 -7.76 0.01
CA ARG A 94 7.26 -7.88 -1.24
C ARG A 94 6.37 -7.93 -2.47
N ARG A 95 5.28 -8.71 -2.41
CA ARG A 95 4.30 -8.79 -3.51
C ARG A 95 3.69 -7.42 -3.82
N ASP A 96 3.31 -6.68 -2.78
CA ASP A 96 2.76 -5.33 -2.94
C ASP A 96 3.81 -4.34 -3.47
N ARG A 97 5.05 -4.39 -2.99
CA ARG A 97 6.16 -3.58 -3.53
C ARG A 97 6.34 -3.83 -5.02
N ASP A 98 6.42 -5.09 -5.42
CA ASP A 98 6.70 -5.47 -6.81
C ASP A 98 5.50 -5.11 -7.70
N TRP A 99 4.27 -5.33 -7.24
CA TRP A 99 3.05 -4.86 -7.91
C TRP A 99 3.02 -3.34 -8.10
N ARG A 100 3.36 -2.56 -7.08
CA ARG A 100 3.45 -1.08 -7.19
C ARG A 100 4.50 -0.65 -8.20
N ALA A 101 5.64 -1.34 -8.24
CA ALA A 101 6.69 -1.06 -9.21
C ALA A 101 6.22 -1.35 -10.64
N GLU A 102 5.51 -2.46 -10.87
CA GLU A 102 4.90 -2.78 -12.18
C GLU A 102 3.85 -1.74 -12.60
N VAL A 103 2.98 -1.33 -11.68
CA VAL A 103 1.98 -0.27 -11.89
C VAL A 103 2.65 1.05 -12.26
N ALA A 104 3.70 1.44 -11.52
CA ALA A 104 4.46 2.65 -11.80
C ALA A 104 5.15 2.57 -13.17
N ALA A 105 5.72 1.41 -13.53
CA ALA A 105 6.36 1.20 -14.82
C ALA A 105 5.36 1.28 -15.98
N LYS A 106 4.16 0.70 -15.85
CA LYS A 106 3.06 0.86 -16.84
C LYS A 106 2.73 2.34 -17.04
N ARG A 107 2.53 3.07 -15.94
CA ARG A 107 2.21 4.50 -15.99
C ARG A 107 3.33 5.35 -16.59
N ALA A 108 4.59 5.03 -16.29
CA ALA A 108 5.74 5.73 -16.88
C ALA A 108 5.82 5.56 -18.41
N ARG A 109 5.32 4.44 -18.96
CA ARG A 109 5.17 4.23 -20.41
C ARG A 109 3.94 4.92 -21.01
N GLY A 110 3.10 5.56 -20.21
CA GLY A 110 1.84 6.16 -20.65
C GLY A 110 0.71 5.16 -20.90
N GLU A 111 0.87 3.91 -20.43
CA GLU A 111 -0.16 2.88 -20.54
C GLU A 111 -1.22 3.05 -19.46
N LYS A 112 -2.49 2.77 -19.81
CA LYS A 112 -3.57 2.68 -18.83
C LYS A 112 -3.48 1.36 -18.07
N LEU A 113 -3.84 1.38 -16.79
CA LEU A 113 -4.08 0.14 -16.05
C LEU A 113 -5.34 -0.55 -16.57
N ASP A 114 -5.43 -1.87 -16.45
CA ASP A 114 -6.61 -2.63 -16.90
C ASP A 114 -7.89 -2.14 -16.18
N SER A 115 -7.76 -1.73 -14.92
CA SER A 115 -8.84 -1.11 -14.14
C SER A 115 -9.27 0.27 -14.65
N GLU A 116 -8.43 0.97 -15.42
CA GLU A 116 -8.69 2.28 -16.01
C GLU A 116 -9.23 2.16 -17.45
N ILE A 117 -9.11 0.98 -18.06
CA ILE A 117 -9.72 0.69 -19.36
C ILE A 117 -11.21 0.47 -19.13
N ARG A 118 -12.02 1.44 -19.56
CA ARG A 118 -13.48 1.34 -19.47
C ARG A 118 -13.94 0.14 -20.28
N SER A 119 -14.42 -0.88 -19.59
CA SER A 119 -15.02 -2.05 -20.23
C SER A 119 -16.39 -1.69 -20.77
N THR A 120 -16.65 -2.08 -22.02
CA THR A 120 -17.99 -2.06 -22.61
C THR A 120 -18.76 -3.35 -22.30
N LEU A 121 -18.12 -4.32 -21.64
CA LEU A 121 -18.77 -5.56 -21.21
C LEU A 121 -19.81 -5.26 -20.12
N MET A 122 -21.04 -5.67 -20.38
CA MET A 122 -22.15 -5.61 -19.43
C MET A 122 -22.67 -7.01 -19.15
N ARG A 123 -23.23 -7.19 -17.95
CA ARG A 123 -23.91 -8.43 -17.58
C ARG A 123 -25.41 -8.21 -17.56
N CYS A 124 -26.14 -8.99 -18.36
CA CYS A 124 -27.60 -8.99 -18.38
C CYS A 124 -28.15 -9.71 -17.14
N VAL A 125 -29.39 -9.39 -16.76
CA VAL A 125 -30.12 -10.12 -15.70
C VAL A 125 -30.36 -11.60 -16.02
N CYS A 126 -30.27 -12.00 -17.30
CA CYS A 126 -30.32 -13.40 -17.71
C CYS A 126 -28.98 -14.15 -17.51
N GLY A 127 -27.96 -13.48 -16.95
CA GLY A 127 -26.66 -14.08 -16.62
C GLY A 127 -25.56 -13.88 -17.67
N THR A 128 -25.92 -13.57 -18.92
CA THR A 128 -24.98 -13.39 -20.04
C THR A 128 -24.14 -12.13 -19.90
N THR A 129 -22.83 -12.26 -20.11
CA THR A 129 -21.92 -11.11 -20.30
C THR A 129 -21.75 -10.85 -21.79
N PHE A 130 -21.91 -9.60 -22.21
CA PHE A 130 -21.88 -9.19 -23.61
C PHE A 130 -21.24 -7.81 -23.79
N ASP A 131 -20.68 -7.53 -24.95
CA ASP A 131 -20.17 -6.20 -25.30
C ASP A 131 -21.31 -5.26 -25.70
N SER A 132 -21.57 -4.23 -24.90
CA SER A 132 -22.64 -3.25 -25.16
C SER A 132 -22.46 -2.44 -26.44
N TRP A 133 -21.24 -2.35 -26.98
CA TRP A 133 -20.97 -1.64 -28.24
C TRP A 133 -21.25 -2.48 -29.48
N LYS A 134 -21.43 -3.80 -29.35
CA LYS A 134 -21.72 -4.69 -30.47
C LYS A 134 -23.23 -4.96 -30.55
N PRO A 135 -23.93 -4.47 -31.60
CA PRO A 135 -25.37 -4.65 -31.73
C PRO A 135 -25.83 -6.11 -31.68
N VAL A 136 -25.07 -7.02 -32.30
CA VAL A 136 -25.38 -8.45 -32.35
C VAL A 136 -25.36 -9.09 -30.95
N GLU A 137 -24.51 -8.60 -30.06
CA GLU A 137 -24.44 -9.09 -28.67
C GLU A 137 -25.43 -8.33 -27.77
N SER A 138 -25.58 -7.01 -27.94
CA SER A 138 -26.39 -6.16 -27.05
C SER A 138 -27.90 -6.22 -27.29
N TYR A 139 -28.36 -6.27 -28.55
CA TYR A 139 -29.78 -6.10 -28.88
C TYR A 139 -30.68 -7.19 -28.26
N PRO A 140 -30.29 -8.48 -28.23
CA PRO A 140 -31.07 -9.52 -27.56
C PRO A 140 -31.30 -9.25 -26.06
N HIS A 141 -30.44 -8.47 -25.41
CA HIS A 141 -30.46 -8.24 -23.96
C HIS A 141 -31.19 -6.96 -23.54
N ARG A 142 -31.57 -6.08 -24.48
CA ARG A 142 -32.24 -4.80 -24.15
C ARG A 142 -33.57 -5.01 -23.42
N ALA A 143 -34.42 -5.92 -23.90
CA ALA A 143 -35.73 -6.18 -23.29
C ALA A 143 -35.60 -6.70 -21.85
N HIS A 144 -34.62 -7.57 -21.58
CA HIS A 144 -34.36 -8.09 -20.24
C HIS A 144 -33.94 -6.97 -19.28
N ILE A 145 -33.06 -6.07 -19.74
CA ILE A 145 -32.57 -4.95 -18.93
C ILE A 145 -33.68 -3.95 -18.65
N THR A 146 -34.48 -3.57 -19.66
CA THR A 146 -35.61 -2.64 -19.48
C THR A 146 -36.67 -3.20 -18.55
N ALA A 147 -37.03 -4.48 -18.69
CA ALA A 147 -37.98 -5.14 -17.79
C ALA A 147 -37.48 -5.14 -16.33
N ALA A 148 -36.20 -5.42 -16.12
CA ALA A 148 -35.59 -5.39 -14.79
C ALA A 148 -35.53 -3.98 -14.19
N GLN A 149 -35.23 -2.95 -14.99
CA GLN A 149 -35.23 -1.55 -14.55
C GLN A 149 -36.64 -1.08 -14.15
N ALA A 150 -37.67 -1.48 -14.90
CA ALA A 150 -39.07 -1.20 -14.56
C ALA A 150 -39.49 -1.88 -13.25
N ALA A 151 -39.10 -3.15 -13.05
CA ALA A 151 -39.38 -3.88 -11.81
C ALA A 151 -38.67 -3.27 -10.58
N ASN A 152 -37.47 -2.72 -10.77
CA ASN A 152 -36.69 -2.11 -9.68
C ASN A 152 -37.04 -0.64 -9.40
N GLY A 153 -38.07 -0.08 -10.07
CA GLY A 153 -38.52 1.30 -9.85
C GLY A 153 -37.52 2.38 -10.28
N ALA A 154 -36.54 2.04 -11.12
CA ALA A 154 -35.47 2.96 -11.56
C ALA A 154 -35.91 3.92 -12.70
N TYR A 155 -37.17 3.87 -13.10
CA TYR A 155 -37.77 4.78 -14.08
C TYR A 155 -38.90 5.56 -13.39
N ARG A 156 -38.60 6.79 -12.96
CA ARG A 156 -39.58 7.86 -12.76
C ARG A 156 -39.24 8.97 -13.74
#